data_AF-A0A0F3PYE0-F1
#
_entry.id   AF-A0A0F3PYE0-F1
#
_cell.length_a   1.000
_cell.length_b   1.000
_cell.length_c   1.000
_cell.angle_alpha   90.00
_cell.angle_beta   90.00
_cell.angle_gamma   90.00
#
_symmetry.space_group_name_H-M   'P 1'
#
loop_
_entity.id
_entity.type
_entity.pdbx_description
1 polymer ?
#
loop_
_entity_poly.entity_id
_entity_poly.type
_entity_poly.pdbx_seq_one_letter_code
_entity_poly.pdbx_strand_id
1 'polypeptide(L)'
;MEISAPKIDEKVCATKDREGGSGNKYGVYGATTDDSSTYPRARCGAAGHNSQSGSPSTPQVLHDFAEKTLLGDGSKNWPTSSGTGTPKPETNDNAKAVAGDLTKLNSDEKTIVAGLLAKTIEGGEVVEIRAVSSTFTKT
;
A
#
# COMPACT_ATOMS: atom_id res chain seq x y z
N MET A 1 -10.26 14.22 6.13
CA MET A 1 -10.50 13.25 7.21
C MET A 1 -9.19 13.15 7.98
N GLU A 2 -9.09 13.72 9.19
CA GLU A 2 -7.83 13.63 9.95
C GLU A 2 -7.72 12.26 10.60
N ILE A 3 -6.65 11.56 10.27
CA ILE A 3 -6.32 10.25 10.81
C ILE A 3 -5.74 10.49 12.20
N SER A 4 -6.38 9.95 13.24
CA SER A 4 -6.04 10.16 14.66
C SER A 4 -4.67 9.58 15.08
N ALA A 5 -3.82 9.22 14.13
CA ALA A 5 -2.47 8.70 14.34
C ALA A 5 -1.53 9.03 13.14
N PRO A 6 -1.24 10.31 12.90
CA PRO A 6 -0.47 10.75 11.71
C PRO A 6 0.91 10.07 11.61
N LYS A 7 1.57 9.79 12.73
CA LYS A 7 2.89 9.16 12.78
C LYS A 7 2.94 7.69 12.33
N ILE A 8 1.79 7.01 12.26
CA ILE A 8 1.72 5.58 11.91
C ILE A 8 1.39 5.40 10.44
N ASP A 9 0.50 6.24 9.91
CA ASP A 9 0.22 6.33 8.47
C ASP A 9 1.52 6.55 7.67
N GLU A 10 2.40 7.42 8.19
CA GLU A 10 3.73 7.71 7.67
C GLU A 10 4.71 6.51 7.61
N LYS A 11 4.40 5.38 8.25
CA LYS A 11 5.30 4.21 8.30
C LYS A 11 4.95 3.11 7.31
N VAL A 12 3.71 3.07 6.82
CA VAL A 12 3.22 2.00 5.94
C VAL A 12 3.07 2.55 4.54
N CYS A 13 3.62 1.84 3.55
CA CYS A 13 3.60 2.32 2.16
C CYS A 13 4.19 3.74 2.03
N ALA A 14 5.13 4.11 2.90
CA ALA A 14 5.86 5.36 2.73
C ALA A 14 6.69 5.26 1.44
N THR A 15 6.42 6.12 0.46
CA THR A 15 7.20 6.13 -0.78
C THR A 15 8.65 6.51 -0.48
N LYS A 16 9.55 5.94 -1.26
CA LYS A 16 10.99 6.16 -1.08
C LYS A 16 11.47 7.24 -2.03
N ASP A 17 12.54 7.91 -1.64
CA ASP A 17 13.26 8.75 -2.58
C ASP A 17 13.81 7.90 -3.73
N ARG A 18 14.14 8.55 -4.85
CA ARG A 18 14.83 7.89 -5.95
C ARG A 18 16.13 7.25 -5.47
N GLU A 19 16.59 6.24 -6.20
CA GLU A 19 17.89 5.65 -5.95
C GLU A 19 19.01 6.71 -6.01
N GLY A 20 19.87 6.71 -4.98
CA GLY A 20 20.94 7.70 -4.80
C GLY A 20 20.46 9.14 -4.58
N GLY A 21 19.19 9.34 -4.21
CA GLY A 21 18.62 10.66 -3.93
C GLY A 21 18.98 11.20 -2.54
N SER A 22 18.68 12.48 -2.32
CA SER A 22 18.95 13.23 -1.08
C SER A 22 17.68 13.78 -0.42
N GLY A 23 16.53 13.13 -0.64
CA GLY A 23 15.23 13.45 -0.06
C GLY A 23 14.37 14.43 -0.85
N ASN A 24 14.41 14.41 -2.19
CA ASN A 24 13.67 15.38 -3.01
C ASN A 24 12.93 14.80 -4.23
N LYS A 25 12.97 13.50 -4.45
CA LYS A 25 12.29 12.82 -5.56
C LYS A 25 11.58 11.57 -5.07
N TYR A 26 10.65 11.75 -4.13
CA TYR A 26 9.84 10.65 -3.60
C TYR A 26 8.86 10.11 -4.65
N GLY A 27 8.56 8.82 -4.56
CA GLY A 27 7.55 8.17 -5.39
C GLY A 27 6.17 8.82 -5.23
N VAL A 28 5.41 8.85 -6.32
CA VAL A 28 4.05 9.41 -6.36
C VAL A 28 3.08 8.28 -6.70
N TYR A 29 2.10 8.04 -5.84
CA TYR A 29 1.07 7.04 -6.07
C TYR A 29 0.14 7.41 -7.21
N GLY A 30 -0.31 6.39 -7.93
CA GLY A 30 -1.26 6.53 -9.02
C GLY A 30 -1.87 5.19 -9.43
N ALA A 31 -2.77 5.25 -10.40
CA ALA A 31 -3.58 4.10 -10.81
C ALA A 31 -2.78 2.92 -11.38
N THR A 32 -1.60 3.17 -11.97
CA THR A 32 -0.70 2.17 -12.56
C THR A 32 0.75 2.63 -12.43
N THR A 33 1.69 1.70 -12.34
CA THR A 33 3.13 2.00 -12.47
C THR A 33 3.46 2.28 -13.93
N ASP A 34 4.00 3.47 -14.20
CA ASP A 34 4.39 3.92 -15.53
C ASP A 34 5.72 4.71 -15.45
N ASP A 35 6.53 4.63 -16.50
CA ASP A 35 7.78 5.37 -16.67
C ASP A 35 7.58 6.59 -17.58
N SER A 36 6.38 7.18 -17.53
CA SER A 36 6.03 8.47 -18.15
C SER A 36 6.67 9.65 -17.39
N SER A 37 6.47 10.88 -17.86
CA SER A 37 7.10 12.07 -17.25
C SER A 37 6.79 12.27 -15.76
N THR A 38 5.65 11.79 -15.26
CA THR A 38 5.24 11.91 -13.85
C THR A 38 5.62 10.70 -13.00
N TYR A 39 6.07 9.60 -13.63
CA TYR A 39 6.48 8.36 -12.96
C TYR A 39 5.51 7.89 -11.86
N PRO A 40 4.21 7.68 -12.16
CA PRO A 40 3.27 7.18 -11.17
C PRO A 40 3.67 5.78 -10.70
N ARG A 41 3.33 5.46 -9.46
CA ARG A 41 3.64 4.20 -8.79
C ARG A 41 2.36 3.54 -8.31
N ALA A 42 2.17 2.28 -8.65
CA ALA A 42 1.10 1.46 -8.09
C ALA A 42 1.58 0.47 -7.03
N ARG A 43 2.89 0.46 -6.73
CA ARG A 43 3.48 -0.42 -5.73
C ARG A 43 3.69 0.30 -4.40
N CYS A 44 3.17 -0.27 -3.30
CA CYS A 44 3.37 0.20 -1.94
C CYS A 44 4.87 0.36 -1.63
N GLY A 45 5.26 1.54 -1.18
CA GLY A 45 6.64 1.91 -0.83
C GLY A 45 7.59 2.06 -2.02
N ALA A 46 7.06 2.24 -3.24
CA ALA A 46 7.90 2.44 -4.42
C ALA A 46 8.74 3.72 -4.34
N ALA A 47 9.94 3.64 -4.92
CA ALA A 47 10.85 4.78 -5.05
C ALA A 47 10.42 5.70 -6.20
N GLY A 48 10.71 6.99 -6.08
CA GLY A 48 10.61 7.92 -7.21
C GLY A 48 11.71 7.69 -8.25
N HIS A 49 11.80 8.58 -9.23
CA HIS A 49 12.76 8.46 -10.33
C HIS A 49 13.49 9.76 -10.62
N ASN A 50 14.72 9.68 -11.14
CA ASN A 50 15.52 10.88 -11.45
C ASN A 50 14.82 11.78 -12.50
N SER A 51 14.26 11.16 -13.54
CA SER A 51 13.54 11.82 -14.64
C SER A 51 12.11 12.22 -14.29
N GLN A 52 11.67 11.99 -13.05
CA GLN A 52 10.34 12.38 -12.62
C GLN A 52 10.22 13.90 -12.55
N SER A 53 9.18 14.41 -13.21
CA SER A 53 8.73 15.79 -13.12
C SER A 53 7.77 15.98 -11.94
N GLY A 54 7.83 17.14 -11.29
CA GLY A 54 6.92 17.47 -10.18
C GLY A 54 7.07 16.58 -8.95
N SER A 55 8.24 15.98 -8.72
CA SER A 55 8.44 15.07 -7.59
C SER A 55 8.25 15.77 -6.25
N PRO A 56 7.50 15.18 -5.31
CA PRO A 56 7.35 15.74 -3.97
C PRO A 56 8.65 15.63 -3.17
N SER A 57 8.85 16.59 -2.27
CA SER A 57 9.94 16.59 -1.27
C SER A 57 9.60 15.81 -0.01
N THR A 58 8.42 15.21 0.06
CA THR A 58 7.96 14.38 1.17
C THR A 58 7.41 13.05 0.64
N PRO A 59 7.54 11.96 1.42
CA PRO A 59 6.89 10.69 1.09
C PRO A 59 5.36 10.85 0.97
N GLN A 60 4.77 10.05 0.10
CA GLN A 60 3.36 9.70 0.17
C GLN A 60 3.20 8.44 1.02
N VAL A 61 2.04 8.27 1.64
CA VAL A 61 1.84 7.32 2.74
C VAL A 61 0.70 6.34 2.46
N LEU A 62 0.30 5.51 3.44
CA LEU A 62 -0.76 4.51 3.25
C LEU A 62 -2.08 5.13 2.82
N HIS A 63 -2.47 6.29 3.37
CA HIS A 63 -3.67 6.99 2.91
C HIS A 63 -3.60 7.39 1.43
N ASP A 64 -2.47 7.94 0.96
CA ASP A 64 -2.27 8.25 -0.46
C ASP A 64 -2.35 7.00 -1.34
N PHE A 65 -1.78 5.88 -0.86
CA PHE A 65 -1.83 4.60 -1.56
C PHE A 65 -3.27 4.11 -1.69
N ALA A 66 -4.03 4.12 -0.59
CA ALA A 66 -5.44 3.76 -0.57
C ALA A 66 -6.26 4.63 -1.53
N GLU A 67 -6.09 5.95 -1.49
CA GLU A 67 -6.85 6.90 -2.30
C GLU A 67 -6.51 6.82 -3.80
N LYS A 68 -5.22 6.77 -4.13
CA LYS A 68 -4.75 6.95 -5.52
C LYS A 68 -4.49 5.63 -6.25
N THR A 69 -4.29 4.55 -5.50
CA THR A 69 -3.85 3.26 -6.06
C THR A 69 -4.90 2.17 -5.91
N LEU A 70 -5.57 2.07 -4.75
CA LEU A 70 -6.60 1.07 -4.46
C LEU A 70 -7.98 1.50 -4.99
N LEU A 71 -8.07 1.65 -6.31
CA LEU A 71 -9.28 2.08 -7.00
C LEU A 71 -10.27 0.91 -7.21
N GLY A 72 -11.51 1.22 -7.59
CA GLY A 72 -12.54 0.20 -7.86
C GLY A 72 -12.83 -0.64 -6.61
N ASP A 73 -13.24 0.05 -5.54
CA ASP A 73 -13.57 -0.54 -4.23
C ASP A 73 -12.41 -1.34 -3.60
N GLY A 74 -11.17 -0.90 -3.88
CA GLY A 74 -9.95 -1.55 -3.38
C GLY A 74 -9.49 -2.77 -4.15
N SER A 75 -10.20 -3.17 -5.21
CA SER A 75 -9.83 -4.34 -6.03
C SER A 75 -8.68 -4.06 -6.99
N LYS A 76 -8.54 -2.82 -7.47
CA LYS A 76 -7.44 -2.45 -8.36
C LYS A 76 -6.14 -2.37 -7.56
N ASN A 77 -5.08 -2.99 -8.10
CA ASN A 77 -3.75 -3.06 -7.50
C ASN A 77 -3.66 -3.87 -6.18
N TRP A 78 -4.71 -4.61 -5.81
CA TRP A 78 -4.70 -5.52 -4.67
C TRP A 78 -4.99 -6.97 -5.08
N PRO A 79 -4.17 -7.97 -4.66
CA PRO A 79 -2.94 -7.87 -3.87
C PRO A 79 -1.69 -7.55 -4.72
N THR A 80 -1.84 -7.45 -6.04
CA THR A 80 -0.75 -7.27 -7.01
C THR A 80 -0.90 -5.92 -7.71
N SER A 81 0.18 -5.16 -7.80
CA SER A 81 0.23 -3.90 -8.54
C SER A 81 -0.03 -4.10 -10.04
N SER A 82 -0.23 -3.02 -10.78
CA SER A 82 -0.43 -3.04 -12.22
C SER A 82 0.37 -1.95 -12.91
N GLY A 83 0.62 -2.12 -14.21
CA GLY A 83 1.37 -1.16 -15.02
C GLY A 83 2.49 -1.82 -15.82
N THR A 84 3.11 -1.01 -16.66
CA THR A 84 4.18 -1.43 -17.59
C THR A 84 5.53 -0.80 -17.26
N GLY A 85 5.55 0.19 -16.36
CA GLY A 85 6.76 0.86 -15.91
C GLY A 85 7.57 0.02 -14.91
N THR A 86 8.57 0.66 -14.31
CA THR A 86 9.53 0.02 -13.42
C THR A 86 9.28 0.40 -11.96
N PRO A 87 9.21 -0.57 -11.02
CA PRO A 87 9.31 -2.01 -11.22
C PRO A 87 8.04 -2.60 -11.87
N LYS A 88 8.23 -3.65 -12.66
CA LYS A 88 7.11 -4.42 -13.21
C LYS A 88 6.32 -5.09 -12.08
N PRO A 89 5.00 -5.27 -12.25
CA PRO A 89 4.19 -6.03 -11.30
C PRO A 89 4.73 -7.43 -11.06
N GLU A 90 4.78 -7.82 -9.79
CA GLU A 90 5.08 -9.19 -9.37
C GLU A 90 3.93 -9.73 -8.53
N THR A 91 3.65 -11.03 -8.63
CA THR A 91 2.56 -11.65 -7.88
C THR A 91 2.63 -11.34 -6.38
N ASN A 92 1.57 -10.72 -5.89
CA ASN A 92 1.34 -10.30 -4.50
C ASN A 92 2.34 -9.25 -3.98
N ASP A 93 2.96 -8.45 -4.84
CA ASP A 93 3.95 -7.45 -4.45
C ASP A 93 3.44 -6.42 -3.44
N ASN A 94 2.20 -5.92 -3.59
CA ASN A 94 1.58 -4.98 -2.66
C ASN A 94 1.24 -5.64 -1.33
N ALA A 95 0.64 -6.83 -1.35
CA ALA A 95 0.38 -7.57 -0.12
C ALA A 95 1.67 -7.87 0.68
N LYS A 96 2.75 -8.25 -0.02
CA LYS A 96 4.07 -8.48 0.60
C LYS A 96 4.68 -7.19 1.15
N ALA A 97 4.58 -6.08 0.42
CA ALA A 97 5.10 -4.79 0.86
C ALA A 97 4.37 -4.30 2.12
N VAL A 98 3.03 -4.31 2.12
CA VAL A 98 2.21 -3.95 3.27
C VAL A 98 2.53 -4.85 4.47
N ALA A 99 2.56 -6.18 4.28
CA ALA A 99 2.91 -7.11 5.35
C ALA A 99 4.32 -6.83 5.92
N GLY A 100 5.29 -6.54 5.04
CA GLY A 100 6.64 -6.18 5.43
C GLY A 100 6.69 -4.92 6.29
N ASP A 101 5.91 -3.89 5.99
CA ASP A 101 5.85 -2.69 6.81
C ASP A 101 5.11 -2.91 8.13
N LEU A 102 4.03 -3.70 8.12
CA LEU A 102 3.30 -4.09 9.32
C LEU A 102 4.18 -4.86 10.33
N THR A 103 5.13 -5.68 9.87
CA THR A 103 6.03 -6.42 10.78
C THR A 103 6.94 -5.52 11.60
N LYS A 104 7.21 -4.29 11.13
CA LYS A 104 8.05 -3.30 11.82
C LYS A 104 7.29 -2.48 12.87
N LEU A 105 5.97 -2.67 12.93
CA LEU A 105 5.08 -1.98 13.87
C LEU A 105 4.88 -2.79 15.15
N ASN A 106 4.65 -2.10 16.26
CA ASN A 106 4.19 -2.73 17.50
C ASN A 106 2.70 -3.12 17.41
N SER A 107 2.19 -3.85 18.41
CA SER A 107 0.82 -4.38 18.40
C SER A 107 -0.27 -3.29 18.35
N ASP A 108 -0.07 -2.16 19.03
CA ASP A 108 -1.02 -1.05 19.03
C ASP A 108 -1.02 -0.34 17.68
N GLU A 109 0.16 -0.16 17.09
CA GLU A 109 0.33 0.42 15.76
C GLU A 109 -0.31 -0.45 14.67
N LYS A 110 -0.20 -1.78 14.77
CA LYS A 110 -0.87 -2.72 13.85
C LYS A 110 -2.38 -2.59 13.89
N THR A 111 -2.96 -2.42 15.07
CA THR A 111 -4.43 -2.28 15.24
C THR A 111 -4.95 -1.03 14.54
N ILE A 112 -4.18 0.08 14.60
CA ILE A 112 -4.52 1.34 13.93
C ILE A 112 -4.48 1.17 12.40
N VAL A 113 -3.43 0.54 11.86
CA VAL A 113 -3.32 0.29 10.41
C VAL A 113 -4.41 -0.66 9.91
N ALA A 114 -4.76 -1.69 10.69
CA ALA A 114 -5.87 -2.57 10.35
C ALA A 114 -7.20 -1.80 10.23
N GLY A 115 -7.45 -0.83 11.12
CA GLY A 115 -8.61 0.06 11.01
C GLY A 115 -8.60 0.95 9.77
N LEU A 116 -7.43 1.45 9.36
CA LEU A 116 -7.29 2.24 8.12
C LEU A 116 -7.54 1.39 6.86
N LEU A 117 -7.01 0.17 6.82
CA LEU A 117 -7.24 -0.76 5.73
C LEU A 117 -8.71 -1.21 5.67
N ALA A 118 -9.33 -1.50 6.81
CA ALA A 118 -10.74 -1.89 6.87
C ALA A 118 -11.68 -0.81 6.30
N LYS A 119 -11.41 0.47 6.58
CA LYS A 119 -12.19 1.59 6.01
C LYS A 119 -12.03 1.74 4.49
N THR A 120 -10.93 1.24 3.93
CA THR A 120 -10.66 1.32 2.49
C THR A 120 -11.37 0.17 1.72
N ILE A 121 -11.81 -0.88 2.42
CA ILE A 121 -12.37 -2.12 1.85
C ILE A 121 -13.80 -2.34 2.37
N GLU A 122 -14.62 -1.29 2.43
CA GLU A 122 -16.07 -1.42 2.74
C GLU A 122 -16.88 -2.10 1.61
N GLY A 123 -16.22 -2.70 0.61
CA GLY A 123 -16.82 -3.55 -0.43
C GLY A 123 -16.42 -5.03 -0.39
N GLY A 124 -15.63 -5.47 0.60
CA GLY A 124 -15.22 -6.87 0.73
C GLY A 124 -15.96 -7.56 1.86
N GLU A 125 -16.85 -8.50 1.52
CA GLU A 125 -17.45 -9.44 2.49
C GLU A 125 -16.35 -9.97 3.41
N VAL A 126 -16.43 -9.60 4.69
CA VAL A 126 -15.59 -10.14 5.75
C VAL A 126 -15.91 -11.63 5.80
N VAL A 127 -15.10 -12.46 5.13
CA VAL A 127 -15.13 -13.89 5.35
C VAL A 127 -14.63 -14.11 6.77
N GLU A 128 -15.59 -14.08 7.67
CA GLU A 128 -15.50 -14.52 9.05
C GLU A 128 -14.95 -15.95 8.98
N ILE A 129 -13.66 -16.13 9.28
CA ILE A 129 -13.08 -17.46 9.45
C ILE A 129 -13.68 -18.01 10.75
N ARG A 130 -14.90 -18.52 10.65
CA ARG A 130 -15.49 -19.38 11.66
C ARG A 130 -14.67 -20.66 11.65
N ALA A 131 -13.86 -20.83 12.68
CA ALA A 131 -13.16 -22.08 12.95
C ALA A 131 -14.17 -23.24 12.85
N VAL A 132 -14.04 -24.05 11.80
CA VAL A 132 -14.81 -25.28 11.66
C VAL A 132 -14.21 -26.28 12.64
N SER A 133 -14.72 -26.29 13.87
CA SER A 133 -14.44 -27.35 14.83
C SER A 133 -15.23 -28.57 14.41
N SER A 134 -14.60 -29.48 13.64
CA SER A 134 -15.18 -30.77 13.31
C SER A 134 -15.35 -31.60 14.58
N THR A 135 -16.55 -31.59 15.15
CA THR A 135 -17.02 -32.62 16.07
C THR A 135 -17.11 -33.93 15.29
N PHE A 136 -16.11 -34.79 15.46
CA PHE A 136 -16.13 -36.17 15.01
C PHE A 136 -17.08 -36.96 15.94
N THR A 137 -18.36 -37.03 15.61
CA THR A 137 -19.28 -38.00 16.23
C THR A 137 -19.22 -39.31 15.49
N LYS A 138 -18.62 -40.28 16.18
CA LYS A 138 -18.55 -41.70 15.88
C LYS A 138 -19.95 -42.32 15.86
N THR A 139 -20.27 -43.04 14.79
CA THR A 139 -21.25 -44.14 14.75
C THR A 139 -20.82 -45.13 13.69
#